data_AF-A0AAD1M821-F1
#
_entry.id   AF-A0AAD1M821-F1
#
_cell.length_a   1.000
_cell.length_b   1.000
_cell.length_c   1.000
_cell.angle_alpha   90.00
_cell.angle_beta   90.00
_cell.angle_gamma   90.00
#
_symmetry.space_group_name_H-M   'P 1'
#
loop_
_entity.id
_entity.type
_entity.pdbx_description
1 polymer ?
#
loop_
_entity_poly.entity_id
_entity_poly.type
_entity_poly.pdbx_seq_one_letter_code
_entity_poly.pdbx_strand_id
1 'polypeptide(L)'
;MIATDSPSAASDTGAGQRRGFGIDVGGSGVKGGIVDLDTGLLIGDRFKLETPQPATPEAVSQTVAAVVREFGWTEKVGVTYPGVVTDGIVRTAANVDKGWIGCNASEFYSKALDGQPVTVLNDADAAGLAEEKFGAGRDNTGVIVLLTFGTGIGSAVIHNGVLLPNTEFGHLEVGGKEAEHRAASSVKERKDWSYARWTQEVTKVLVAIENAIWPDLFIAGGGISRKADKWIPLLKNRTPVVAAALQNTAGIVGAAMAAEVDVTSTA
;
A
#
# COMPACT_ATOMS: atom_id res chain seq x y z
N MET A 1 17.94 23.60 53.14
CA MET A 1 17.83 22.23 52.63
C MET A 1 16.51 22.10 51.90
N ILE A 2 16.52 22.22 50.58
CA ILE A 2 15.40 21.82 49.71
C ILE A 2 16.09 21.14 48.52
N ALA A 3 15.96 19.82 48.47
CA ALA A 3 16.49 18.99 47.40
C ALA A 3 15.57 19.12 46.17
N THR A 4 16.16 19.46 45.03
CA THR A 4 15.53 19.42 43.73
C THR A 4 15.71 18.01 43.16
N ASP A 5 14.64 17.22 43.13
CA ASP A 5 14.60 15.97 42.37
C ASP A 5 14.41 16.28 40.89
N SER A 6 15.49 16.14 40.12
CA SER A 6 15.42 15.99 38.67
C SER A 6 15.14 14.51 38.36
N PRO A 7 14.14 14.17 37.54
CA PRO A 7 13.94 12.78 37.15
C PRO A 7 15.10 12.33 36.27
N SER A 8 15.80 11.31 36.76
CA SER A 8 16.84 10.56 36.08
C SER A 8 16.34 10.07 34.72
N ALA A 9 17.02 10.46 33.65
CA ALA A 9 16.87 9.86 32.34
C ALA A 9 17.17 8.36 32.45
N ALA A 10 16.18 7.53 32.11
CA ALA A 10 16.41 6.12 31.90
C ALA A 10 17.38 5.96 30.71
N SER A 11 18.54 5.39 30.98
CA SER A 11 19.49 4.94 29.97
C SER A 11 18.90 3.72 29.26
N ASP A 12 18.29 3.94 28.10
CA ASP A 12 17.83 2.84 27.25
C ASP A 12 19.03 2.26 26.47
N THR A 13 19.27 0.98 26.68
CA THR A 13 20.41 0.23 26.19
C THR A 13 20.18 -0.25 24.77
N GLY A 14 20.54 0.58 23.79
CA GLY A 14 21.38 0.22 22.63
C GLY A 14 21.11 -1.08 21.86
N ALA A 15 19.87 -1.37 21.47
CA ALA A 15 19.62 -2.00 20.17
C ALA A 15 19.25 -0.88 19.20
N GLY A 16 20.06 -0.64 18.17
CA GLY A 16 19.75 0.42 17.19
C GLY A 16 18.36 0.18 16.60
N GLN A 17 17.49 1.20 16.66
CA GLN A 17 16.15 1.17 16.07
C GLN A 17 16.23 0.64 14.64
N ARG A 18 15.45 -0.41 14.30
CA ARG A 18 15.46 -0.96 12.94
C ARG A 18 14.75 0.02 12.01
N ARG A 19 15.46 0.49 11.00
CA ARG A 19 14.97 1.52 10.07
C ARG A 19 14.89 0.93 8.67
N GLY A 20 13.86 1.33 7.94
CA GLY A 20 13.74 1.05 6.51
C GLY A 20 13.29 2.31 5.77
N PHE A 21 13.43 2.31 4.44
CA PHE A 21 12.97 3.41 3.61
C PHE A 21 11.97 2.91 2.58
N GLY A 22 10.80 3.55 2.58
CA GLY A 22 9.71 3.21 1.68
C GLY A 22 9.35 4.37 0.79
N ILE A 23 9.02 4.06 -0.45
CA ILE A 23 8.45 4.97 -1.44
C ILE A 23 7.07 4.47 -1.83
N ASP A 24 6.07 5.35 -1.78
CA ASP A 24 4.74 5.14 -2.35
C ASP A 24 4.59 5.94 -3.66
N VAL A 25 4.58 5.24 -4.80
CA VAL A 25 4.38 5.83 -6.14
C VAL A 25 2.88 5.85 -6.47
N GLY A 26 2.23 6.99 -6.25
CA GLY A 26 0.84 7.22 -6.66
C GLY A 26 0.71 7.99 -7.97
N GLY A 27 -0.50 8.07 -8.51
CA GLY A 27 -0.77 8.82 -9.75
C GLY A 27 -0.61 10.36 -9.63
N SER A 28 -0.64 10.91 -8.42
CA SER A 28 -0.54 12.37 -8.15
C SER A 28 0.64 12.76 -7.24
N GLY A 29 1.50 11.80 -6.93
CA GLY A 29 2.74 12.07 -6.24
C GLY A 29 3.52 10.83 -5.84
N VAL A 30 4.83 11.00 -5.79
CA VAL A 30 5.80 10.06 -5.24
C VAL A 30 6.11 10.51 -3.82
N LYS A 31 5.83 9.67 -2.83
CA LYS A 31 6.01 9.99 -1.41
C LYS A 31 7.04 9.06 -0.81
N GLY A 32 7.92 9.59 0.05
CA GLY A 32 8.94 8.79 0.72
C GLY A 32 9.04 9.11 2.20
N GLY A 33 9.57 8.16 2.97
CA GLY A 33 9.85 8.37 4.39
C GLY A 33 10.66 7.23 4.99
N ILE A 34 11.35 7.57 6.07
CA ILE A 34 12.03 6.60 6.93
C ILE A 34 10.99 5.99 7.86
N VAL A 35 11.00 4.67 7.99
CA VAL A 35 10.06 3.88 8.78
C VAL A 35 10.82 3.19 9.90
N ASP A 36 10.29 3.26 11.12
CA ASP A 36 10.66 2.36 12.19
C ASP A 36 10.01 0.99 11.93
N LEU A 37 10.82 -0.03 11.65
CA LEU A 37 10.37 -1.37 11.26
C LEU A 37 9.88 -2.21 12.44
N ASP A 38 10.01 -1.72 13.67
CA ASP A 38 9.48 -2.35 14.87
C ASP A 38 8.09 -1.81 15.23
N THR A 39 7.80 -0.55 14.88
CA THR A 39 6.51 0.11 15.23
C THR A 39 5.61 0.42 14.02
N GLY A 40 6.15 0.42 12.80
CA GLY A 40 5.45 0.85 11.59
C GLY A 40 5.23 2.36 11.50
N LEU A 41 5.85 3.14 12.40
CA LEU A 41 5.73 4.60 12.42
C LEU A 41 6.78 5.26 11.53
N LEU A 42 6.45 6.43 10.99
CA LEU A 42 7.43 7.26 10.29
C LEU A 42 8.38 7.91 11.30
N ILE A 43 9.67 7.90 10.97
CA ILE A 43 10.70 8.66 11.66
C ILE A 43 10.82 10.02 10.96
N GLY A 44 10.20 11.03 11.53
CA GLY A 44 10.08 12.36 10.95
C GLY A 44 8.93 12.48 9.95
N ASP A 45 8.95 13.56 9.15
CA ASP A 45 7.94 13.82 8.14
C ASP A 45 8.21 13.05 6.85
N ARG A 46 7.14 12.67 6.14
CA ARG A 46 7.26 12.20 4.76
C ARG A 46 7.58 13.35 3.83
N PHE A 47 8.33 13.08 2.76
CA PHE A 47 8.56 13.99 1.65
C PHE A 47 7.69 13.59 0.45
N LYS A 48 7.28 14.56 -0.36
CA LYS A 48 6.45 14.31 -1.55
C LYS A 48 6.92 15.18 -2.71
N LEU A 49 7.09 14.55 -3.87
CA LEU A 49 7.14 15.22 -5.17
C LEU A 49 5.91 14.88 -6.01
N GLU A 50 5.59 15.73 -6.97
CA GLU A 50 4.54 15.41 -7.96
C GLU A 50 4.99 14.28 -8.87
N THR A 51 4.05 13.42 -9.27
CA THR A 51 4.33 12.37 -10.25
C THR A 51 4.50 13.05 -11.60
N PRO A 52 5.61 12.80 -12.32
CA PRO A 52 5.87 13.45 -13.60
C PRO A 52 4.81 13.09 -14.64
N GLN A 53 4.57 14.00 -15.58
CA GLN A 53 3.65 13.80 -16.70
C GLN A 53 4.39 14.11 -18.00
N PRO A 54 4.63 13.13 -18.90
CA PRO A 54 4.24 11.72 -18.77
C PRO A 54 5.02 10.95 -17.68
N ALA A 55 4.36 9.94 -17.08
CA ALA A 55 4.92 9.11 -16.01
C ALA A 55 5.77 7.94 -16.56
N THR A 56 6.75 8.25 -17.42
CA THR A 56 7.63 7.24 -18.05
C THR A 56 8.57 6.58 -17.02
N PRO A 57 9.12 5.38 -17.31
CA PRO A 57 10.08 4.72 -16.43
C PRO A 57 11.22 5.62 -15.97
N GLU A 58 11.86 6.34 -16.88
CA GLU A 58 12.97 7.23 -16.58
C GLU A 58 12.54 8.41 -15.71
N ALA A 59 11.45 9.09 -16.06
CA ALA A 59 10.99 10.29 -15.36
C ALA A 59 10.58 9.98 -13.91
N VAL A 60 9.82 8.88 -13.72
CA VAL A 60 9.42 8.42 -12.39
C VAL A 60 10.66 7.97 -11.60
N SER A 61 11.61 7.27 -12.22
CA SER A 61 12.83 6.84 -11.53
C SER A 61 13.68 8.01 -11.03
N GLN A 62 13.78 9.10 -11.80
CA GLN A 62 14.44 10.33 -11.33
C GLN A 62 13.70 10.98 -10.17
N THR A 63 12.36 10.95 -10.20
CA THR A 63 11.53 11.49 -9.11
C THR A 63 11.69 10.66 -7.83
N VAL A 64 11.68 9.33 -7.93
CA VAL A 64 11.99 8.42 -6.82
C VAL A 64 13.38 8.72 -6.25
N ALA A 65 14.39 8.84 -7.12
CA ALA A 65 15.75 9.14 -6.68
C ALA A 65 15.88 10.50 -5.98
N ALA A 66 15.17 11.53 -6.45
CA ALA A 66 15.12 12.83 -5.79
C ALA A 66 14.50 12.73 -4.39
N VAL A 67 13.42 11.95 -4.23
CA VAL A 67 12.79 11.73 -2.91
C VAL A 67 13.74 11.01 -1.96
N VAL A 68 14.45 9.96 -2.41
CA VAL A 68 15.40 9.23 -1.56
C VAL A 68 16.58 10.14 -1.15
N ARG A 69 17.12 10.91 -2.09
CA ARG A 69 18.24 11.85 -1.86
C ARG A 69 17.90 12.95 -0.86
N GLU A 70 16.64 13.40 -0.80
CA GLU A 70 16.19 14.38 0.21
C GLU A 70 16.46 13.91 1.64
N PHE A 71 16.38 12.60 1.90
CA PHE A 71 16.66 12.03 3.21
C PHE A 71 18.12 11.61 3.41
N GLY A 72 18.96 11.73 2.38
CA GLY A 72 20.33 11.21 2.39
C GLY A 72 20.40 9.70 2.63
N TRP A 73 19.36 8.94 2.27
CA TRP A 73 19.29 7.51 2.50
C TRP A 73 20.16 6.73 1.51
N THR A 74 20.97 5.80 2.02
CA THR A 74 21.95 5.04 1.23
C THR A 74 21.82 3.52 1.32
N GLU A 75 20.86 3.03 2.10
CA GLU A 75 20.62 1.60 2.29
C GLU A 75 19.55 1.08 1.31
N LYS A 76 18.99 -0.12 1.57
CA LYS A 76 17.94 -0.71 0.73
C LYS A 76 16.70 0.21 0.69
N VAL A 77 16.02 0.21 -0.46
CA VAL A 77 14.80 1.01 -0.67
C VAL A 77 13.67 0.10 -1.16
N GLY A 78 12.51 0.20 -0.53
CA GLY A 78 11.28 -0.38 -1.04
C GLY A 78 10.50 0.64 -1.85
N VAL A 79 9.94 0.25 -2.99
CA VAL A 79 9.17 1.14 -3.86
C VAL A 79 7.86 0.46 -4.27
N THR A 80 6.73 1.10 -4.01
CA THR A 80 5.45 0.62 -4.55
C THR A 80 5.32 0.94 -6.04
N TYR A 81 4.56 0.12 -6.75
CA TYR A 81 4.17 0.34 -8.13
C TYR A 81 2.66 0.11 -8.30
N PRO A 82 1.92 1.01 -8.97
CA PRO A 82 0.47 0.90 -9.15
C PRO A 82 0.11 -0.08 -10.29
N GLY A 83 0.42 -1.36 -10.08
CA GLY A 83 0.18 -2.46 -11.01
C GLY A 83 0.91 -3.74 -10.59
N VAL A 84 0.89 -4.74 -11.46
CA VAL A 84 1.49 -6.05 -11.22
C VAL A 84 2.98 -5.99 -11.49
N VAL A 85 3.78 -6.44 -10.52
CA VAL A 85 5.23 -6.61 -10.63
C VAL A 85 5.60 -8.00 -10.16
N THR A 86 6.32 -8.75 -11.00
CA THR A 86 6.81 -10.10 -10.70
C THR A 86 8.31 -10.14 -10.98
N ASP A 87 9.12 -10.54 -10.00
CA ASP A 87 10.58 -10.57 -10.10
C ASP A 87 11.16 -9.23 -10.60
N GLY A 88 10.63 -8.11 -10.09
CA GLY A 88 11.00 -6.74 -10.50
C GLY A 88 10.46 -6.31 -11.87
N ILE A 89 9.88 -7.21 -12.67
CA ILE A 89 9.36 -6.91 -14.00
C ILE A 89 7.90 -6.48 -13.93
N VAL A 90 7.59 -5.31 -14.48
CA VAL A 90 6.22 -4.82 -14.60
C VAL A 90 5.45 -5.63 -15.64
N ARG A 91 4.26 -6.10 -15.25
CA ARG A 91 3.33 -6.86 -16.10
C ARG A 91 2.13 -6.05 -16.55
N THR A 92 1.65 -5.14 -15.71
CA THR A 92 0.49 -4.30 -16.03
C THR A 92 0.78 -2.83 -15.77
N ALA A 93 0.17 -1.96 -16.55
CA ALA A 93 0.29 -0.51 -16.43
C ALA A 93 -1.09 0.12 -16.69
N ALA A 94 -2.06 -0.15 -15.82
CA ALA A 94 -3.44 0.29 -16.02
C ALA A 94 -3.58 1.82 -15.95
N ASN A 95 -2.95 2.43 -14.93
CA ASN A 95 -3.07 3.86 -14.61
C ASN A 95 -1.73 4.62 -14.70
N VAL A 96 -0.74 4.05 -15.37
CA VAL A 96 0.59 4.64 -15.61
C VAL A 96 1.01 4.43 -17.07
N ASP A 97 2.13 5.01 -17.47
CA ASP A 97 2.62 4.94 -18.85
C ASP A 97 2.82 3.49 -19.32
N LYS A 98 2.38 3.15 -20.55
CA LYS A 98 2.50 1.79 -21.09
C LYS A 98 3.94 1.37 -21.35
N GLY A 99 4.87 2.32 -21.45
CA GLY A 99 6.30 2.07 -21.56
C GLY A 99 6.90 1.31 -20.37
N TRP A 100 6.18 1.20 -19.25
CA TRP A 100 6.58 0.34 -18.14
C TRP A 100 6.47 -1.16 -18.44
N ILE A 101 5.56 -1.60 -19.30
CA ILE A 101 5.26 -3.03 -19.49
C ILE A 101 6.51 -3.75 -20.03
N GLY A 102 6.99 -4.75 -19.28
CA GLY A 102 8.19 -5.51 -19.61
C GLY A 102 9.50 -4.89 -19.10
N CYS A 103 9.48 -3.68 -18.52
CA CYS A 103 10.65 -3.11 -17.86
C CYS A 103 10.90 -3.77 -16.51
N ASN A 104 12.17 -3.97 -16.17
CA ASN A 104 12.58 -4.29 -14.81
C ASN A 104 12.62 -3.01 -13.96
N ALA A 105 11.54 -2.72 -13.24
CA ALA A 105 11.41 -1.50 -12.45
C ALA A 105 12.50 -1.39 -11.37
N SER A 106 12.87 -2.51 -10.74
CA SER A 106 13.94 -2.55 -9.74
C SER A 106 15.27 -2.06 -10.33
N GLU A 107 15.60 -2.47 -11.56
CA GLU A 107 16.81 -2.01 -12.25
C GLU A 107 16.75 -0.53 -12.63
N PHE A 108 15.59 -0.04 -13.11
CA PHE A 108 15.40 1.38 -13.43
C PHE A 108 15.60 2.27 -12.21
N TYR A 109 14.98 1.91 -11.08
CA TYR A 109 15.13 2.64 -9.83
C TYR A 109 16.55 2.52 -9.26
N SER A 110 17.11 1.31 -9.23
CA SER A 110 18.48 1.09 -8.74
C SER A 110 19.50 1.90 -9.54
N LYS A 111 19.37 1.95 -10.87
CA LYS A 111 20.22 2.77 -11.74
C LYS A 111 20.09 4.26 -11.42
N ALA A 112 18.89 4.77 -11.18
CA ALA A 112 18.67 6.17 -10.81
C ALA A 112 19.20 6.51 -9.41
N LEU A 113 19.35 5.50 -8.55
CA LEU A 113 19.88 5.53 -7.20
C LEU A 113 21.35 5.05 -7.11
N ASP A 114 22.10 5.17 -8.21
CA ASP A 114 23.54 4.88 -8.22
C ASP A 114 23.91 3.45 -7.76
N GLY A 115 23.03 2.48 -8.04
CA GLY A 115 23.21 1.06 -7.76
C GLY A 115 22.68 0.58 -6.41
N GLN A 116 21.93 1.41 -5.67
CA GLN A 116 21.29 0.97 -4.42
C GLN A 116 20.35 -0.23 -4.64
N PRO A 117 20.26 -1.18 -3.69
CA PRO A 117 19.29 -2.27 -3.76
C PRO A 117 17.86 -1.75 -3.67
N VAL A 118 17.02 -2.14 -4.63
CA VAL A 118 15.60 -1.74 -4.68
C VAL A 118 14.70 -2.96 -4.78
N THR A 119 13.74 -3.07 -3.86
CA THR A 119 12.63 -4.02 -3.97
C THR A 119 11.40 -3.27 -4.47
N VAL A 120 10.75 -3.80 -5.51
CA VAL A 120 9.52 -3.23 -6.06
C VAL A 120 8.36 -4.20 -5.83
N LEU A 121 7.25 -3.68 -5.33
CA LEU A 121 6.02 -4.45 -5.11
C LEU A 121 4.78 -3.64 -5.48
N ASN A 122 3.65 -4.32 -5.61
CA ASN A 122 2.37 -3.67 -5.84
C ASN A 122 1.97 -2.76 -4.65
N ASP A 123 1.30 -1.64 -4.92
CA ASP A 123 0.90 -0.66 -3.91
C ASP A 123 -0.15 -1.19 -2.91
N ALA A 124 -1.11 -1.98 -3.37
CA ALA A 124 -2.06 -2.65 -2.50
C ALA A 124 -1.40 -3.76 -1.69
N ASP A 125 -0.49 -4.54 -2.27
CA ASP A 125 0.32 -5.52 -1.54
C ASP A 125 1.12 -4.88 -0.40
N ALA A 126 1.79 -3.76 -0.67
CA ALA A 126 2.48 -2.99 0.36
C ALA A 126 1.52 -2.53 1.47
N ALA A 127 0.37 -1.95 1.10
CA ALA A 127 -0.63 -1.54 2.08
C ALA A 127 -1.14 -2.74 2.90
N GLY A 128 -1.34 -3.89 2.27
CA GLY A 128 -1.74 -5.15 2.90
C GLY A 128 -0.75 -5.62 3.96
N LEU A 129 0.53 -5.68 3.62
CA LEU A 129 1.61 -6.04 4.55
C LEU A 129 1.66 -5.09 5.76
N ALA A 130 1.51 -3.80 5.52
CA ALA A 130 1.56 -2.81 6.59
C ALA A 130 0.34 -2.91 7.53
N GLU A 131 -0.86 -3.08 6.97
CA GLU A 131 -2.09 -3.22 7.74
C GLU A 131 -2.18 -4.55 8.49
N GLU A 132 -1.67 -5.63 7.90
CA GLU A 132 -1.57 -6.91 8.59
C GLU A 132 -0.61 -6.81 9.77
N LYS A 133 0.57 -6.24 9.61
CA LYS A 133 1.56 -6.25 10.70
C LYS A 133 1.28 -5.21 11.80
N PHE A 134 0.88 -4.00 11.42
CA PHE A 134 0.81 -2.85 12.35
C PHE A 134 -0.58 -2.25 12.47
N GLY A 135 -1.49 -2.60 11.55
CA GLY A 135 -2.78 -1.92 11.39
C GLY A 135 -3.96 -2.78 11.83
N ALA A 136 -5.03 -2.68 11.03
CA ALA A 136 -6.30 -3.29 11.35
C ALA A 136 -6.32 -4.84 11.25
N GLY A 137 -5.27 -5.44 10.69
CA GLY A 137 -5.13 -6.89 10.52
C GLY A 137 -4.31 -7.60 11.60
N ARG A 138 -3.59 -6.87 12.46
CA ARG A 138 -2.57 -7.42 13.39
C ARG A 138 -3.04 -8.51 14.36
N ASP A 139 -4.33 -8.50 14.68
CA ASP A 139 -4.94 -9.42 15.64
C ASP A 139 -5.68 -10.57 14.93
N ASN A 140 -5.45 -10.76 13.61
CA ASN A 140 -6.09 -11.77 12.79
C ASN A 140 -5.05 -12.65 12.08
N THR A 141 -5.18 -13.97 12.19
CA THR A 141 -4.27 -14.95 11.55
C THR A 141 -4.91 -15.65 10.35
N GLY A 142 -6.21 -15.44 10.11
CA GLY A 142 -6.96 -16.04 9.01
C GLY A 142 -6.66 -15.40 7.65
N VAL A 143 -7.59 -15.54 6.72
CA VAL A 143 -7.50 -14.91 5.39
C VAL A 143 -7.98 -13.46 5.49
N ILE A 144 -7.02 -12.53 5.42
CA ILE A 144 -7.25 -11.10 5.39
C ILE A 144 -7.23 -10.63 3.93
N VAL A 145 -8.23 -9.85 3.55
CA VAL A 145 -8.28 -9.21 2.23
C VAL A 145 -8.30 -7.70 2.42
N LEU A 146 -7.22 -7.03 2.04
CA LEU A 146 -7.20 -5.58 1.92
C LEU A 146 -7.72 -5.19 0.53
N LEU A 147 -8.65 -4.25 0.49
CA LEU A 147 -9.14 -3.63 -0.75
C LEU A 147 -8.96 -2.12 -0.68
N THR A 148 -8.23 -1.53 -1.62
CA THR A 148 -8.16 -0.08 -1.75
C THR A 148 -9.25 0.40 -2.70
N PHE A 149 -10.00 1.43 -2.31
CA PHE A 149 -11.02 2.04 -3.16
C PHE A 149 -10.59 3.45 -3.56
N GLY A 150 -10.22 3.63 -4.83
CA GLY A 150 -9.69 4.89 -5.37
C GLY A 150 -10.12 5.12 -6.83
N THR A 151 -9.15 5.48 -7.68
CA THR A 151 -9.38 5.53 -9.14
C THR A 151 -9.85 4.17 -9.66
N GLY A 152 -9.18 3.09 -9.25
CA GLY A 152 -9.59 1.70 -9.42
C GLY A 152 -9.80 0.98 -8.08
N ILE A 153 -9.68 -0.34 -8.09
CA ILE A 153 -9.65 -1.17 -6.87
C ILE A 153 -8.35 -1.98 -6.85
N GLY A 154 -7.50 -1.73 -5.86
CA GLY A 154 -6.35 -2.60 -5.58
C GLY A 154 -6.70 -3.64 -4.53
N SER A 155 -5.97 -4.76 -4.51
CA SER A 155 -6.18 -5.82 -3.52
C SER A 155 -4.88 -6.44 -3.04
N ALA A 156 -4.89 -6.87 -1.78
CA ALA A 156 -3.89 -7.77 -1.22
C ALA A 156 -4.59 -8.86 -0.42
N VAL A 157 -4.13 -10.10 -0.56
CA VAL A 157 -4.61 -11.23 0.22
C VAL A 157 -3.47 -11.72 1.09
N ILE A 158 -3.69 -11.82 2.40
CA ILE A 158 -2.70 -12.24 3.38
C ILE A 158 -3.30 -13.39 4.19
N HIS A 159 -2.52 -14.45 4.42
CA HIS A 159 -2.93 -15.59 5.24
C HIS A 159 -1.78 -15.99 6.16
N ASN A 160 -2.01 -15.99 7.47
CA ASN A 160 -0.98 -16.21 8.49
C ASN A 160 0.27 -15.32 8.30
N GLY A 161 0.06 -14.03 8.01
CA GLY A 161 1.14 -13.07 7.75
C GLY A 161 1.91 -13.27 6.45
N VAL A 162 1.50 -14.23 5.61
CA VAL A 162 2.10 -14.46 4.30
C VAL A 162 1.22 -13.85 3.22
N LEU A 163 1.80 -12.92 2.46
CA LEU A 163 1.17 -12.29 1.31
C LEU A 163 1.04 -13.30 0.16
N LEU A 164 -0.15 -13.36 -0.45
CA LEU A 164 -0.34 -13.86 -1.80
C LEU A 164 -0.16 -12.66 -2.75
N PRO A 165 0.99 -12.53 -3.42
CA PRO A 165 1.32 -11.32 -4.15
C PRO A 165 0.46 -11.15 -5.41
N ASN A 166 0.32 -9.88 -5.83
CA ASN A 166 -0.28 -9.48 -7.10
C ASN A 166 -1.75 -9.92 -7.30
N THR A 167 -2.53 -9.93 -6.23
CA THR A 167 -3.98 -10.14 -6.37
C THR A 167 -4.62 -8.93 -7.05
N GLU A 168 -5.42 -9.17 -8.08
CA GLU A 168 -6.05 -8.12 -8.92
C GLU A 168 -7.58 -8.21 -8.87
N PHE A 169 -8.16 -8.17 -7.66
CA PHE A 169 -9.61 -8.28 -7.45
C PHE A 169 -10.40 -7.12 -8.05
N GLY A 170 -9.77 -5.99 -8.36
CA GLY A 170 -10.38 -4.91 -9.13
C GLY A 170 -10.81 -5.33 -10.55
N HIS A 171 -10.12 -6.29 -11.15
CA HIS A 171 -10.40 -6.79 -12.49
C HIS A 171 -11.31 -8.03 -12.51
N LEU A 172 -11.78 -8.51 -11.35
CA LEU A 172 -12.77 -9.58 -11.30
C LEU A 172 -14.07 -9.15 -11.96
N GLU A 173 -14.62 -10.00 -12.83
CA GLU A 173 -15.95 -9.77 -13.39
C GLU A 173 -17.03 -10.10 -12.34
N VAL A 174 -17.78 -9.07 -11.93
CA VAL A 174 -18.87 -9.19 -10.96
C VAL A 174 -20.17 -8.74 -11.63
N GLY A 175 -20.99 -9.71 -12.02
CA GLY A 175 -22.28 -9.47 -12.67
C GLY A 175 -22.15 -8.73 -14.01
N GLY A 176 -21.30 -9.24 -14.90
CA GLY A 176 -21.08 -8.72 -16.26
C GLY A 176 -20.26 -7.42 -16.32
N LYS A 177 -19.53 -7.09 -15.26
CA LYS A 177 -18.71 -5.87 -15.18
C LYS A 177 -17.54 -6.07 -14.24
N GLU A 178 -16.35 -5.60 -14.61
CA GLU A 178 -15.21 -5.55 -13.70
C GLU A 178 -15.54 -4.81 -12.39
N ALA A 179 -15.02 -5.33 -11.29
CA ALA A 179 -15.27 -4.85 -9.95
C ALA A 179 -14.91 -3.37 -9.79
N GLU A 180 -13.79 -2.91 -10.34
CA GLU A 180 -13.37 -1.51 -10.23
C GLU A 180 -14.32 -0.56 -10.95
N HIS A 181 -14.74 -0.91 -12.17
CA HIS A 181 -15.68 -0.10 -12.94
C HIS A 181 -17.08 -0.08 -12.29
N ARG A 182 -17.36 -1.01 -11.37
CA ARG A 182 -18.59 -1.09 -10.58
C ARG A 182 -18.48 -0.31 -9.25
N ALA A 183 -17.41 -0.53 -8.49
CA ALA A 183 -17.35 -0.21 -7.07
C ALA A 183 -16.17 0.70 -6.66
N ALA A 184 -15.27 1.09 -7.55
CA ALA A 184 -14.22 2.07 -7.21
C ALA A 184 -14.84 3.40 -6.72
N SER A 185 -14.14 4.14 -5.86
CA SER A 185 -14.67 5.40 -5.32
C SER A 185 -14.84 6.45 -6.42
N SER A 186 -13.99 6.42 -7.46
CA SER A 186 -14.12 7.27 -8.66
C SER A 186 -15.45 7.07 -9.39
N VAL A 187 -16.06 5.87 -9.33
CA VAL A 187 -17.38 5.58 -9.92
C VAL A 187 -18.47 6.28 -9.13
N LYS A 188 -18.38 6.26 -7.79
CA LYS A 188 -19.31 6.99 -6.92
C LYS A 188 -19.29 8.48 -7.22
N GLU A 189 -18.09 9.06 -7.33
CA GLU A 189 -17.90 10.49 -7.60
C GLU A 189 -18.41 10.87 -9.00
N ARG A 190 -17.98 10.14 -10.04
CA ARG A 190 -18.40 10.40 -11.43
C ARG A 190 -19.91 10.31 -11.62
N LYS A 191 -20.60 9.44 -10.87
CA LYS A 191 -22.05 9.24 -10.96
C LYS A 191 -22.85 10.02 -9.92
N ASP A 192 -22.18 10.82 -9.09
CA ASP A 192 -22.77 11.56 -7.98
C ASP A 192 -23.67 10.70 -7.07
N TRP A 193 -23.18 9.49 -6.74
CA TRP A 193 -23.94 8.57 -5.91
C TRP A 193 -23.79 8.87 -4.42
N SER A 194 -24.88 8.70 -3.68
CA SER A 194 -24.86 8.62 -2.22
C SER A 194 -24.08 7.38 -1.76
N TYR A 195 -23.58 7.40 -0.51
CA TYR A 195 -22.92 6.22 0.07
C TYR A 195 -23.85 5.00 0.07
N ALA A 196 -25.12 5.16 0.46
CA ALA A 196 -26.09 4.07 0.49
C ALA A 196 -26.33 3.41 -0.88
N ARG A 197 -26.29 4.18 -1.97
CA ARG A 197 -26.39 3.61 -3.33
C ARG A 197 -25.10 2.90 -3.73
N TRP A 198 -23.96 3.54 -3.52
CA TRP A 198 -22.65 3.00 -3.90
C TRP A 198 -22.28 1.72 -3.14
N THR A 199 -22.62 1.63 -1.84
CA THR A 199 -22.32 0.45 -1.01
C THR A 199 -23.05 -0.80 -1.47
N GLN A 200 -24.15 -0.68 -2.22
CA GLN A 200 -24.79 -1.83 -2.88
C GLN A 200 -23.88 -2.43 -3.94
N GLU A 201 -23.11 -1.61 -4.66
CA GLU A 201 -22.15 -2.08 -5.66
C GLU A 201 -20.89 -2.64 -5.00
N VAL A 202 -20.41 -2.01 -3.92
CA VAL A 202 -19.31 -2.56 -3.09
C VAL A 202 -19.70 -3.91 -2.50
N THR A 203 -20.91 -4.05 -1.94
CA THR A 203 -21.42 -5.30 -1.36
C THR A 203 -21.40 -6.43 -2.39
N LYS A 204 -21.78 -6.18 -3.65
CA LYS A 204 -21.72 -7.22 -4.71
C LYS A 204 -20.30 -7.72 -4.94
N VAL A 205 -19.32 -6.81 -4.93
CA VAL A 205 -17.90 -7.17 -5.10
C VAL A 205 -17.41 -7.97 -3.90
N LEU A 206 -17.70 -7.50 -2.68
CA LEU A 206 -17.32 -8.23 -1.45
C LEU A 206 -17.94 -9.63 -1.42
N VAL A 207 -19.22 -9.78 -1.72
CA VAL A 207 -19.90 -11.09 -1.77
C VAL A 207 -19.30 -12.01 -2.83
N ALA A 208 -18.89 -11.49 -3.98
CA ALA A 208 -18.20 -12.29 -4.99
C ALA A 208 -16.86 -12.84 -4.47
N ILE A 209 -16.08 -12.00 -3.79
CA ILE A 209 -14.82 -12.42 -3.15
C ILE A 209 -15.08 -13.40 -2.00
N GLU A 210 -16.09 -13.13 -1.16
CA GLU A 210 -16.50 -14.00 -0.05
C GLU A 210 -16.85 -15.41 -0.49
N ASN A 211 -17.51 -15.54 -1.62
CA ASN A 211 -17.92 -16.82 -2.17
C ASN A 211 -16.75 -17.57 -2.80
N ALA A 212 -15.69 -16.87 -3.21
CA ALA A 212 -14.50 -17.47 -3.80
C ALA A 212 -13.52 -17.96 -2.73
N ILE A 213 -13.25 -17.17 -1.69
CA ILE A 213 -12.11 -17.43 -0.78
C ILE A 213 -12.44 -17.37 0.72
N TRP A 214 -13.70 -17.11 1.11
CA TRP A 214 -14.14 -17.13 2.51
C TRP A 214 -13.22 -16.38 3.50
N PRO A 215 -13.00 -15.08 3.30
CA PRO A 215 -12.07 -14.32 4.13
C PRO A 215 -12.62 -14.12 5.55
N ASP A 216 -11.70 -14.03 6.51
CA ASP A 216 -11.97 -13.75 7.93
C ASP A 216 -12.13 -12.25 8.18
N LEU A 217 -11.48 -11.41 7.37
CA LEU A 217 -11.54 -9.96 7.50
C LEU A 217 -11.34 -9.26 6.15
N PHE A 218 -12.16 -8.24 5.89
CA PHE A 218 -11.86 -7.21 4.90
C PHE A 218 -11.30 -5.95 5.55
N ILE A 219 -10.21 -5.43 5.00
CA ILE A 219 -9.66 -4.11 5.36
C ILE A 219 -9.91 -3.16 4.18
N ALA A 220 -10.72 -2.13 4.41
CA ALA A 220 -11.02 -1.11 3.43
C ALA A 220 -9.99 0.02 3.48
N GLY A 221 -9.12 0.08 2.48
CA GLY A 221 -8.11 1.11 2.25
C GLY A 221 -8.51 2.17 1.21
N GLY A 222 -7.52 2.95 0.79
CA GLY A 222 -7.71 4.07 -0.15
C GLY A 222 -8.30 5.32 0.51
N GLY A 223 -8.34 6.44 -0.22
CA GLY A 223 -8.73 7.74 0.36
C GLY A 223 -10.15 7.77 0.95
N ILE A 224 -11.06 6.95 0.44
CA ILE A 224 -12.45 6.86 0.92
C ILE A 224 -12.59 6.17 2.29
N SER A 225 -11.56 5.44 2.75
CA SER A 225 -11.56 4.80 4.08
C SER A 225 -11.61 5.84 5.22
N ARG A 226 -11.16 7.07 4.98
CA ARG A 226 -11.29 8.20 5.93
C ARG A 226 -12.72 8.58 6.27
N LYS A 227 -13.68 8.12 5.46
CA LYS A 227 -15.12 8.33 5.66
C LYS A 227 -15.84 7.00 5.91
N ALA A 228 -15.12 6.00 6.41
CA ALA A 228 -15.61 4.65 6.68
C ALA A 228 -16.90 4.62 7.52
N ASP A 229 -17.00 5.51 8.50
CA ASP A 229 -18.20 5.72 9.33
C ASP A 229 -19.47 5.94 8.50
N LYS A 230 -19.35 6.51 7.30
CA LYS A 230 -20.48 6.83 6.43
C LYS A 230 -20.95 5.67 5.55
N TRP A 231 -20.14 4.61 5.39
CA TRP A 231 -20.41 3.61 4.37
C TRP A 231 -20.17 2.16 4.78
N ILE A 232 -19.19 1.87 5.64
CA ILE A 232 -18.97 0.50 6.16
C ILE A 232 -20.22 -0.03 6.88
N PRO A 233 -20.93 0.74 7.73
CA PRO A 233 -22.15 0.26 8.38
C PRO A 233 -23.31 -0.06 7.41
N LEU A 234 -23.22 0.40 6.15
CA LEU A 234 -24.24 0.18 5.13
C LEU A 234 -24.01 -1.11 4.33
N LEU A 235 -22.85 -1.75 4.46
CA LEU A 235 -22.51 -2.99 3.78
C LEU A 235 -23.38 -4.14 4.31
N LYS A 236 -23.63 -5.13 3.44
CA LYS A 236 -24.49 -6.30 3.74
C LYS A 236 -23.81 -7.64 3.45
N ASN A 237 -22.49 -7.62 3.28
CA ASN A 237 -21.68 -8.82 3.12
C ASN A 237 -21.52 -9.56 4.46
N ARG A 238 -21.05 -10.80 4.44
CA ARG A 238 -20.95 -11.68 5.62
C ARG A 238 -19.73 -11.36 6.49
N THR A 239 -18.57 -11.24 5.86
CA THR A 239 -17.27 -11.06 6.49
C THR A 239 -17.16 -9.66 7.11
N PRO A 240 -16.62 -9.52 8.33
CA PRO A 240 -16.39 -8.22 8.94
C PRO A 240 -15.54 -7.31 8.05
N VAL A 241 -15.92 -6.03 7.98
CA VAL A 241 -15.19 -5.00 7.22
C VAL A 241 -14.76 -3.91 8.18
N VAL A 242 -13.47 -3.58 8.18
CA VAL A 242 -12.88 -2.50 8.99
C VAL A 242 -12.15 -1.51 8.10
N ALA A 243 -11.95 -0.28 8.57
CA ALA A 243 -11.14 0.70 7.86
C ALA A 243 -9.64 0.44 8.10
N ALA A 244 -8.83 0.65 7.07
CA ALA A 244 -7.37 0.66 7.20
C ALA A 244 -6.91 1.70 8.25
N ALA A 245 -6.02 1.30 9.15
CA ALA A 245 -5.54 2.11 10.27
C ALA A 245 -4.42 3.08 9.87
N LEU A 246 -3.48 2.65 9.01
CA LEU A 246 -2.31 3.42 8.57
C LEU A 246 -2.65 4.42 7.45
N GLN A 247 -3.78 4.22 6.75
CA GLN A 247 -4.28 5.14 5.72
C GLN A 247 -3.20 5.48 4.67
N ASN A 248 -2.73 6.74 4.65
CA ASN A 248 -1.81 7.25 3.64
C ASN A 248 -0.35 6.86 3.85
N THR A 249 -0.01 6.23 4.98
CA THR A 249 1.35 5.76 5.23
C THR A 249 1.52 4.27 4.93
N ALA A 250 0.42 3.53 4.73
CA ALA A 250 0.44 2.08 4.52
C ALA A 250 1.38 1.66 3.37
N GLY A 251 1.33 2.35 2.22
CA GLY A 251 2.23 2.06 1.09
C GLY A 251 3.71 2.28 1.42
N ILE A 252 4.05 3.37 2.12
CA ILE A 252 5.43 3.67 2.56
C ILE A 252 5.92 2.60 3.54
N VAL A 253 5.10 2.27 4.55
CA VAL A 253 5.46 1.30 5.58
C VAL A 253 5.65 -0.09 4.98
N GLY A 254 4.72 -0.54 4.14
CA GLY A 254 4.79 -1.85 3.48
C GLY A 254 5.97 -1.96 2.53
N ALA A 255 6.27 -0.91 1.78
CA ALA A 255 7.45 -0.88 0.92
C ALA A 255 8.74 -0.98 1.75
N ALA A 256 8.86 -0.21 2.83
CA ALA A 256 10.02 -0.30 3.73
C ALA A 256 10.19 -1.72 4.32
N MET A 257 9.09 -2.39 4.65
CA MET A 257 9.11 -3.79 5.12
C MET A 257 9.61 -4.75 4.03
N ALA A 258 9.11 -4.61 2.80
CA ALA A 258 9.47 -5.46 1.68
C ALA A 258 10.94 -5.28 1.22
N ALA A 259 11.58 -4.15 1.55
CA ALA A 259 13.01 -3.97 1.31
C ALA A 259 13.88 -4.91 2.16
N GLU A 260 13.40 -5.31 3.35
CA GLU A 260 14.18 -6.18 4.26
C GLU A 260 13.97 -7.67 4.02
N VAL A 261 12.75 -8.06 3.66
CA VAL A 261 12.39 -9.43 3.33
C VAL A 261 11.76 -9.39 1.95
N ASP A 262 12.42 -10.00 0.96
CA ASP A 262 11.87 -10.05 -0.40
C ASP A 262 10.61 -10.94 -0.41
N VAL A 263 9.46 -10.29 -0.36
CA VAL A 263 8.12 -10.89 -0.39
C VAL A 263 7.62 -11.16 -1.81
N THR A 264 8.41 -10.79 -2.83
CA THR A 264 8.02 -10.90 -4.25
C THR A 264 8.65 -12.11 -4.95
N SER A 265 9.62 -12.76 -4.30
CA SER A 265 10.31 -13.92 -4.84
C SER A 265 9.37 -15.13 -4.97
N THR A 266 9.31 -15.69 -6.17
CA THR A 266 8.46 -16.84 -6.51
C THR A 266 9.18 -18.20 -6.41
N ALA A 267 10.13 -18.31 -5.47
CA ALA A 267 11.02 -19.48 -5.30
C ALA A 267 10.35 -20.85 -5.43
#